data_AF-A0A538GWK7-F1
#
_entry.id   AF-A0A538GWK7-F1
#
_cell.length_a   1.000
_cell.length_b   1.000
_cell.length_c   1.000
_cell.angle_alpha   90.00
_cell.angle_beta   90.00
_cell.angle_gamma   90.00
#
_symmetry.space_group_name_H-M   'P 1'
#
loop_
_entity.id
_entity.type
_entity.pdbx_description
1 polymer ?
#
loop_
_entity_poly.entity_id
_entity_poly.type
_entity_poly.pdbx_seq_one_letter_code
_entity_poly.pdbx_strand_id
1 'polypeptide(L)'
;MTDTPPEAAGARELFVRHARRDGRSVAVLRAVDYGDSCVIEAEVYPAGGRSAEPSRPGPYTFADVHQATAFMTEAVEALMVLGCDVHAQ
;
A
#
# COMPACT_ATOMS: atom_id res chain seq x y z
N MET A 1 19.97 -36.70 -7.70
CA MET A 1 18.89 -35.88 -8.28
C MET A 1 18.03 -35.45 -7.10
N THR A 2 18.50 -34.45 -6.35
CA THR A 2 17.78 -33.89 -5.21
C THR A 2 16.85 -32.82 -5.76
N ASP A 3 15.56 -33.15 -5.78
CA ASP A 3 14.47 -32.22 -6.05
C ASP A 3 14.35 -31.30 -4.83
N THR A 4 14.90 -30.09 -4.94
CA THR A 4 14.67 -29.03 -3.97
C THR A 4 13.31 -28.42 -4.32
N PRO A 5 12.30 -28.45 -3.42
CA PRO A 5 11.04 -27.78 -3.71
C PRO A 5 11.32 -26.28 -3.94
N PRO A 6 10.66 -25.62 -4.91
CA PRO A 6 10.81 -24.20 -5.08
C PRO A 6 10.42 -23.54 -3.76
N GLU A 7 11.40 -22.89 -3.15
CA GLU A 7 11.22 -22.01 -2.00
C GLU A 7 10.06 -21.10 -2.37
N ALA A 8 8.93 -21.23 -1.66
CA ALA A 8 7.77 -20.38 -1.89
C ALA A 8 8.27 -18.94 -1.77
N ALA A 9 8.40 -18.24 -2.91
CA ALA A 9 8.90 -16.88 -2.95
C ALA A 9 7.95 -16.06 -2.08
N GLY A 10 8.39 -15.76 -0.86
CA GLY A 10 7.55 -15.13 0.15
C GLY A 10 7.13 -13.76 -0.33
N ALA A 11 5.94 -13.33 0.10
CA ALA A 11 5.43 -11.99 -0.17
C ALA A 11 6.49 -10.93 0.20
N ARG A 12 6.90 -10.14 -0.80
CA ARG A 12 7.96 -9.14 -0.67
C ARG A 12 7.36 -7.75 -0.61
N GLU A 13 7.50 -7.08 0.53
CA GLU A 13 7.14 -5.67 0.64
C GLU A 13 8.07 -4.83 -0.26
N LEU A 14 7.47 -3.98 -1.09
CA LEU A 14 8.20 -3.12 -2.03
C LEU A 14 8.39 -1.73 -1.45
N PHE A 15 7.28 -1.13 -1.01
CA PHE A 15 7.27 0.21 -0.44
C PHE A 15 5.98 0.45 0.34
N VAL A 16 6.11 1.31 1.36
CA VAL A 16 4.98 1.83 2.14
C VAL A 16 4.93 3.34 1.98
N ARG A 17 3.71 3.91 1.93
CA ARG A 17 3.46 5.34 1.91
C ARG A 17 2.51 5.71 3.03
N HIS A 18 2.96 6.62 3.88
CA HIS A 18 2.15 7.20 4.95
C HIS A 18 1.69 8.59 4.53
N ALA A 19 0.38 8.77 4.43
CA ALA A 19 -0.24 10.07 4.20
C ALA A 19 -0.76 10.64 5.52
N ARG A 20 -0.32 11.84 5.85
CA ARG A 20 -0.76 12.58 7.03
C ARG A 20 -1.31 13.94 6.66
N ARG A 21 -2.30 14.42 7.40
CA ARG A 21 -2.78 15.80 7.31
C ARG A 21 -2.86 16.39 8.71
N ASP A 22 -2.25 17.56 8.91
CA ASP A 22 -2.13 18.22 10.22
C ASP A 22 -1.54 17.28 11.29
N GLY A 23 -0.54 16.48 10.91
CA GLY A 23 0.10 15.49 11.79
C GLY A 23 -0.72 14.23 12.10
N ARG A 24 -1.95 14.11 11.58
CA ARG A 24 -2.83 12.95 11.77
C ARG A 24 -2.75 11.99 10.60
N SER A 25 -2.74 10.68 10.87
CA SER A 25 -2.81 9.65 9.83
C SER A 25 -4.11 9.76 9.05
N VAL A 26 -4.01 9.78 7.72
CA VAL A 26 -5.15 9.75 6.79
C VAL A 26 -5.17 8.42 6.06
N ALA A 27 -4.03 7.97 5.55
CA ALA A 27 -3.90 6.68 4.90
C ALA A 27 -2.52 6.06 5.08
N VAL A 28 -2.47 4.73 5.07
CA VAL A 28 -1.25 3.94 4.90
C VAL A 28 -1.47 3.03 3.70
N LEU A 29 -0.60 3.13 2.70
CA LEU A 29 -0.63 2.30 1.50
C LEU A 29 0.63 1.44 1.45
N ARG A 30 0.47 0.13 1.24
CA ARG A 30 1.58 -0.83 1.18
C ARG A 30 1.51 -1.64 -0.10
N ALA A 31 2.63 -1.72 -0.81
CA ALA A 31 2.78 -2.58 -1.98
C ALA A 31 3.51 -3.87 -1.62
N VAL A 32 2.92 -5.02 -1.98
CA VAL A 32 3.42 -6.36 -1.70
C VAL A 32 3.47 -7.17 -3.00
N ASP A 33 4.64 -7.68 -3.36
CA ASP A 33 4.89 -8.53 -4.52
C ASP A 33 4.87 -10.01 -4.11
N TYR A 34 3.96 -10.77 -4.69
CA TYR A 34 3.83 -12.22 -4.48
C TYR A 34 4.53 -13.04 -5.57
N GLY A 35 5.26 -12.39 -6.49
CA GLY A 35 6.00 -13.00 -7.58
C GLY A 35 5.17 -13.18 -8.86
N ASP A 36 3.90 -13.60 -8.75
CA ASP A 36 2.95 -13.71 -9.87
C ASP A 36 1.91 -12.58 -9.92
N SER A 37 1.88 -11.76 -8.89
CA SER A 37 0.91 -10.69 -8.69
C SER A 37 1.47 -9.67 -7.70
N CYS A 38 0.99 -8.42 -7.81
CA CYS A 38 1.31 -7.37 -6.87
C CYS A 38 0.03 -6.83 -6.23
N VAL A 39 0.02 -6.69 -4.92
CA VAL A 39 -1.13 -6.25 -4.14
C VAL A 39 -0.82 -4.92 -3.48
N ILE A 40 -1.75 -3.97 -3.63
CA ILE A 40 -1.76 -2.74 -2.84
C ILE A 40 -2.79 -2.90 -1.72
N GLU A 41 -2.29 -2.88 -0.49
CA GLU A 41 -3.08 -2.86 0.72
C GLU A 41 -3.23 -1.42 1.20
N ALA A 42 -4.42 -1.06 1.66
CA ALA A 42 -4.72 0.29 2.12
C ALA A 42 -5.39 0.25 3.49
N GLU A 43 -4.95 1.13 4.38
CA GLU A 43 -5.65 1.50 5.60
C GLU A 43 -6.01 2.97 5.51
N VAL A 44 -7.29 3.31 5.64
CA VAL A 44 -7.80 4.69 5.57
C VAL A 44 -8.48 5.06 6.88
N TYR A 45 -7.98 6.13 7.48
CA TYR A 45 -8.34 6.61 8.81
C TYR A 45 -9.39 7.73 8.68
N PRO A 46 -10.53 7.65 9.39
CA PRO A 46 -11.59 8.63 9.25
C PRO A 46 -11.20 10.01 9.81
N ALA A 47 -11.61 11.06 9.10
CA ALA A 47 -11.37 12.43 9.53
C ALA A 47 -12.14 12.75 10.83
N GLY A 48 -11.41 13.09 11.90
CA GLY A 48 -11.99 13.62 13.15
C GLY A 48 -12.24 12.60 14.27
N GLY A 49 -12.00 11.31 14.06
CA GLY A 49 -12.11 10.30 15.12
C GLY A 49 -10.86 10.26 16.02
N ARG A 50 -11.03 10.31 17.35
CA ARG A 50 -9.91 10.17 18.30
C ARG A 50 -9.36 8.74 18.39
N SER A 51 -10.11 7.75 17.92
CA SER A 51 -9.70 6.34 17.87
C SER A 51 -10.81 5.59 17.13
N ALA A 52 -10.81 5.67 15.81
CA ALA A 52 -11.71 4.87 14.98
C ALA A 52 -10.85 3.87 14.21
N GLU A 53 -11.32 2.63 14.13
CA GLU A 53 -10.63 1.60 13.35
C GLU A 53 -10.46 2.07 11.90
N PRO A 54 -9.27 1.89 11.31
CA PRO A 54 -9.09 2.23 9.91
C PRO A 54 -9.96 1.30 9.05
N SER A 55 -10.62 1.89 8.06
CA SER A 55 -11.21 1.10 6.97
C SER A 55 -10.09 0.51 6.12
N ARG A 56 -10.30 -0.69 5.60
CA ARG A 56 -9.31 -1.39 4.75
C ARG A 56 -9.87 -1.61 3.35
N PRO A 57 -9.93 -0.58 2.49
CA PRO A 57 -10.40 -0.77 1.13
C PRO A 57 -9.41 -1.65 0.34
N GLY A 58 -9.95 -2.55 -0.49
CA GLY A 58 -9.17 -3.55 -1.23
C GLY A 58 -9.29 -4.97 -0.67
N PRO A 59 -8.31 -5.86 -0.94
CA PRO A 59 -7.02 -5.58 -1.60
C PRO A 59 -7.17 -5.20 -3.09
N TYR A 60 -6.26 -4.35 -3.57
CA TYR A 60 -6.16 -4.01 -5.00
C TYR A 60 -5.07 -4.87 -5.64
N THR A 61 -5.46 -5.86 -6.44
CA THR A 61 -4.53 -6.81 -7.07
C THR A 61 -4.23 -6.41 -8.51
N PHE A 62 -2.95 -6.46 -8.86
CA PHE A 62 -2.42 -6.15 -10.18
C PHE A 62 -1.60 -7.33 -10.71
N ALA A 63 -1.53 -7.46 -12.03
CA ALA A 63 -0.80 -8.55 -12.68
C ALA A 63 0.73 -8.43 -12.49
N ASP A 64 1.24 -7.21 -12.31
CA ASP A 64 2.66 -6.98 -12.13
C ASP A 64 2.96 -5.74 -11.27
N VAL A 65 4.25 -5.58 -10.96
CA VAL A 65 4.79 -4.46 -10.18
C VAL A 65 4.60 -3.11 -10.85
N HIS A 66 4.58 -3.06 -12.18
CA HIS A 66 4.51 -1.82 -12.92
C HIS A 66 3.12 -1.18 -12.77
N GLN A 67 2.07 -1.99 -12.94
CA GLN A 67 0.68 -1.56 -12.73
C GLN A 67 0.44 -1.12 -11.27
N ALA A 68 0.92 -1.91 -10.31
CA ALA A 68 0.79 -1.56 -8.89
C ALA A 68 1.51 -0.25 -8.53
N THR A 69 2.66 0.00 -9.15
CA THR A 69 3.42 1.25 -8.96
C THR A 69 2.71 2.45 -9.58
N ALA A 70 2.09 2.29 -10.75
CA ALA A 70 1.28 3.33 -11.37
C ALA A 70 0.09 3.69 -10.48
N PHE A 71 -0.66 2.70 -9.98
CA PHE A 71 -1.73 2.91 -9.01
C PHE A 71 -1.27 3.65 -7.75
N MET A 72 -0.14 3.22 -7.16
CA MET A 72 0.40 3.89 -5.97
C MET A 72 0.72 5.36 -6.26
N THR A 73 1.29 5.65 -7.44
CA THR A 73 1.66 7.01 -7.84
C THR A 73 0.42 7.89 -7.92
N GLU A 74 -0.63 7.44 -8.62
CA GLU A 74 -1.90 8.17 -8.71
C GLU A 74 -2.57 8.37 -7.35
N ALA A 75 -2.56 7.34 -6.49
CA ALA A 75 -3.12 7.44 -5.15
C ALA A 75 -2.37 8.46 -4.27
N VAL A 76 -1.04 8.46 -4.34
CA VAL A 76 -0.19 9.44 -3.65
C VAL A 76 -0.44 10.85 -4.16
N GLU A 77 -0.55 11.03 -5.48
CA GLU A 77 -0.88 12.32 -6.10
C GLU A 77 -2.24 12.85 -5.63
N ALA A 78 -3.26 12.00 -5.61
CA ALA A 78 -4.57 12.37 -5.09
C ALA A 78 -4.52 12.78 -3.60
N LEU A 79 -3.76 12.06 -2.78
CA LEU A 79 -3.59 12.39 -1.36
C LEU A 79 -2.87 13.72 -1.17
N MET A 80 -1.85 14.02 -1.97
CA MET A 80 -1.17 15.32 -1.97
C MET A 80 -2.12 16.46 -2.37
N VAL A 81 -2.95 16.26 -3.41
CA VAL A 81 -3.98 17.24 -3.81
C VAL A 81 -4.99 17.50 -2.68
N LEU A 82 -5.29 16.48 -1.87
CA LEU A 82 -6.16 16.60 -0.67
C LEU A 82 -5.47 17.24 0.55
N GLY A 83 -4.23 17.70 0.38
CA GLY A 83 -3.44 18.39 1.40
C GLY A 83 -2.73 17.45 2.37
N CYS A 84 -2.47 16.20 1.97
CA CYS A 84 -1.68 15.29 2.79
C CYS A 84 -0.18 15.45 2.48
N ASP A 85 0.63 15.44 3.54
CA ASP A 85 2.05 15.16 3.46
C ASP A 85 2.24 13.64 3.33
N VAL A 86 2.96 13.20 2.30
CA VAL A 86 3.21 11.77 2.04
C VAL A 86 4.68 11.44 2.23
N HIS A 87 4.96 10.40 3.03
CA HIS A 87 6.33 9.97 3.34
C HIS A 87 6.53 8.49 3.05
N ALA A 88 7.76 8.13 2.65
CA ALA A 88 8.23 6.75 2.59
C ALA A 88 8.70 6.30 3.98
N GLN A 89 8.49 5.02 4.30
CA GLN A 89 9.07 4.32 5.45
C GLN A 89 10.22 3.42 4.99
#